data_AF-A0A9D6J647-F1
#
_entry.id   AF-A0A9D6J647-F1
#
_cell.length_a   1.000
_cell.length_b   1.000
_cell.length_c   1.000
_cell.angle_alpha   90.00
_cell.angle_beta   90.00
_cell.angle_gamma   90.00
#
_symmetry.space_group_name_H-M   'P 1'
#
loop_
_entity.id
_entity.type
_entity.pdbx_description
1 polymer ?
#
loop_
_entity_poly.entity_id
_entity_poly.type
_entity_poly.pdbx_seq_one_letter_code
_entity_poly.pdbx_strand_id
1 'polypeptide(L)'
;MKILKHSAFTLLELLISFFILLFVGLIYLTAIRSSAQEADFNEKHFAGILLSQKVIEDLMEETWLNPHGFSTLGVEGNNKSKFRIIDGESIFFTSLENRVPPWDSIDQSEGRIDREMSPLFEQVKDFGLSVRSNRMAPETSPTEEKNLSRETVEFSWKGKDKGQAGNYSNEVILFSPVGRKPNTNTDVLEEVAWLSDATYSQILNSSGGSESFLKELGKIYFVSRKYLKSTFLTNSFSKTTKLKATIDSLSSGPSKTLYETHSQLALAWYEIARESFGVIRLLEPSISLVKDNFGDGTLGKTLAADKNTYQGAFRDFRLIFEVFVGSLRQARAHYQFLLGGNLAQLKGGRIQYLVLLRLIDIYRILAIIPTYPEGLKEYKIFLKELNKFSNGRNPYLKRYVLQEIDFSQSQETLSSKYPNLEGLYDIFEKIPDILGFIKSNTTFKRKYIKTRF
;
A
#
# COMPACT_ATOMS: atom_id res chain seq x y z
N MET A 1 14.39 49.89 -85.07
CA MET A 1 15.37 48.81 -85.35
C MET A 1 16.54 48.93 -84.37
N LYS A 2 16.51 48.16 -83.28
CA LYS A 2 17.67 47.92 -82.39
C LYS A 2 17.81 46.40 -82.31
N ILE A 3 18.87 45.89 -82.92
CA ILE A 3 19.17 44.45 -82.99
C ILE A 3 19.58 44.01 -81.58
N LEU A 4 18.80 43.10 -80.98
CA LEU A 4 19.21 42.37 -79.78
C LEU A 4 20.41 41.49 -80.15
N LYS A 5 21.58 41.81 -79.61
CA LYS A 5 22.79 41.00 -79.71
C LYS A 5 22.55 39.71 -78.91
N HIS A 6 22.28 38.60 -79.59
CA HIS A 6 22.38 37.28 -78.98
C HIS A 6 23.86 36.98 -78.71
N SER A 7 24.26 37.05 -77.44
CA SER A 7 25.51 36.47 -76.97
C SER A 7 25.33 34.95 -76.91
N ALA A 8 25.84 34.23 -77.90
CA ALA A 8 25.93 32.78 -77.83
C ALA A 8 26.95 32.40 -76.75
N PHE A 9 26.54 31.67 -75.73
CA PHE A 9 27.42 31.14 -74.68
C PHE A 9 28.49 30.25 -75.29
N THR A 10 29.72 30.34 -74.80
CA THR A 10 30.79 29.45 -75.25
C THR A 10 30.59 28.05 -74.65
N LEU A 11 30.90 26.98 -75.40
CA LEU A 11 30.77 25.59 -74.95
C LEU A 11 31.47 25.36 -73.59
N LEU A 12 32.57 26.08 -73.36
CA LEU A 12 33.34 26.06 -72.13
C LEU A 12 32.55 26.62 -70.93
N GLU A 13 31.86 27.74 -71.08
CA GLU A 13 30.99 28.29 -70.03
C GLU A 13 29.84 27.33 -69.70
N LEU A 14 29.26 26.69 -70.71
CA LEU A 14 28.18 25.70 -70.54
C LEU A 14 28.68 24.47 -69.75
N LEU A 15 29.89 23.99 -70.06
CA LEU A 15 30.55 22.91 -69.32
C LEU A 15 30.88 23.30 -67.88
N ILE A 16 31.42 24.50 -67.65
CA ILE A 16 31.74 24.98 -66.30
C ILE A 16 30.46 25.13 -65.47
N SER A 17 29.40 25.72 -66.02
CA SER A 17 28.10 25.81 -65.33
C SER A 17 27.51 24.44 -65.04
N PHE A 18 27.66 23.48 -65.94
CA PHE A 18 27.19 22.10 -65.73
C PHE A 18 27.95 21.39 -64.61
N PHE A 19 29.28 21.55 -64.55
CA PHE A 19 30.10 20.99 -63.48
C PHE A 19 29.81 21.61 -62.11
N ILE A 20 29.59 22.92 -62.05
CA ILE A 20 29.18 23.61 -60.81
C ILE A 20 27.81 23.09 -60.36
N LEU A 21 26.84 22.94 -61.27
CA LEU A 21 25.52 22.39 -60.96
C LEU A 21 25.60 20.95 -60.44
N LEU A 22 26.42 20.10 -61.07
CA LEU A 22 26.64 18.73 -60.63
C LEU A 22 27.26 18.66 -59.23
N PHE A 23 28.25 19.52 -58.97
CA PHE A 23 28.94 19.56 -57.68
C PHE A 23 28.02 20.04 -56.55
N VAL A 24 27.26 21.12 -56.79
CA VAL A 24 26.25 21.61 -55.84
C VAL A 24 25.14 20.59 -55.63
N GLY A 25 24.69 19.91 -56.69
CA GLY A 25 23.71 18.83 -56.61
C GLY A 25 24.19 17.64 -55.78
N LEU A 26 25.47 17.28 -55.91
CA LEU A 26 26.11 16.25 -55.10
C LEU A 26 26.13 16.63 -53.63
N ILE A 27 26.60 17.83 -53.28
CA ILE A 27 26.62 18.35 -51.90
C ILE A 27 25.21 18.37 -51.30
N TYR A 28 24.22 18.80 -52.08
CA TYR A 28 22.83 18.83 -51.66
C TYR A 28 22.27 17.43 -51.38
N LEU A 29 22.58 16.45 -52.24
CA LEU A 29 22.18 15.05 -52.03
C LEU A 29 22.85 14.42 -50.81
N THR A 30 24.12 14.72 -50.54
CA THR A 30 24.79 14.26 -49.31
C THR A 30 24.20 14.91 -48.07
N ALA A 31 23.88 16.20 -48.12
CA ALA A 31 23.24 16.93 -47.01
C ALA A 31 21.82 16.44 -46.72
N ILE A 32 21.03 16.09 -47.75
CA ILE A 32 19.72 15.45 -47.56
C ILE A 32 19.88 14.06 -46.95
N ARG A 33 20.85 13.26 -47.41
CA ARG A 33 21.10 11.94 -46.83
C ARG A 33 21.55 12.00 -45.37
N SER A 34 22.39 12.96 -45.00
CA SER A 34 22.79 13.15 -43.60
C SER A 34 21.66 13.72 -42.74
N SER A 35 20.85 14.63 -43.28
CA SER A 35 19.66 15.15 -42.59
C SER A 35 18.59 14.07 -42.42
N ALA A 36 18.45 13.14 -43.36
CA ALA A 36 17.59 11.97 -43.22
C ALA A 36 18.09 10.98 -42.15
N GLN A 37 19.39 10.96 -41.84
CA GLN A 37 19.95 10.18 -40.73
C GLN A 37 19.76 10.86 -39.38
N GLU A 38 19.75 12.19 -39.28
CA GLU A 38 19.32 12.89 -38.05
C GLU A 38 17.80 12.85 -37.84
N ALA A 39 17.02 12.61 -38.89
CA ALA A 39 15.60 12.30 -38.82
C ALA A 39 15.29 10.86 -38.33
N ASP A 40 16.29 10.07 -37.91
CA ASP A 40 16.10 8.73 -37.32
C ASP A 40 15.45 8.73 -35.92
N PHE A 41 15.13 9.91 -35.38
CA PHE A 41 14.05 10.05 -34.38
C PHE A 41 12.68 9.83 -35.05
N ASN A 42 12.49 8.61 -35.55
CA ASN A 42 11.35 8.16 -36.34
C ASN A 42 10.07 8.08 -35.49
N GLU A 43 8.90 8.03 -36.13
CA GLU A 43 7.59 7.78 -35.52
C GLU A 43 7.62 6.60 -34.51
N LYS A 44 8.40 5.55 -34.84
CA LYS A 44 8.57 4.38 -33.95
C LYS A 44 9.34 4.70 -32.66
N HIS A 45 10.31 5.63 -32.68
CA HIS A 45 10.97 6.09 -31.46
C HIS A 45 9.99 6.84 -30.55
N PHE A 46 9.19 7.74 -31.12
CA PHE A 46 8.16 8.46 -30.37
C PHE A 46 7.09 7.51 -29.79
N ALA A 47 6.63 6.54 -30.58
CA ALA A 47 5.72 5.49 -30.11
C ALA A 47 6.37 4.65 -28.98
N GLY A 48 7.66 4.29 -29.10
CA GLY A 48 8.40 3.60 -28.05
C GLY A 48 8.47 4.39 -26.74
N ILE A 49 8.66 5.71 -26.81
CA ILE A 49 8.64 6.59 -25.63
C ILE A 49 7.25 6.58 -24.98
N LEU A 50 6.18 6.80 -25.75
CA LEU A 50 4.81 6.83 -25.23
C LEU A 50 4.41 5.48 -24.60
N LEU A 51 4.73 4.38 -25.27
CA LEU A 51 4.46 3.03 -24.76
C LEU A 51 5.25 2.75 -23.47
N SER A 52 6.50 3.23 -23.38
CA SER A 52 7.30 3.13 -22.15
C SER A 52 6.71 3.91 -20.99
N GLN A 53 6.23 5.13 -21.25
CA GLN A 53 5.64 5.97 -20.23
C GLN A 53 4.38 5.31 -19.68
N LYS A 54 3.54 4.76 -20.55
CA LYS A 54 2.34 4.01 -20.15
C LYS A 54 2.69 2.81 -19.24
N VAL A 55 3.68 2.00 -19.61
CA VAL A 55 4.10 0.85 -18.77
C VAL A 55 4.67 1.32 -17.43
N ILE A 56 5.43 2.42 -17.40
CA ILE A 56 5.94 3.00 -16.15
C ILE A 56 4.79 3.49 -15.26
N GLU A 57 3.80 4.19 -15.82
CA GLU A 57 2.61 4.64 -15.09
C GLU A 57 1.82 3.45 -14.53
N ASP A 58 1.64 2.38 -15.30
CA ASP A 58 1.01 1.15 -14.81
C ASP A 58 1.82 0.50 -13.67
N LEU A 59 3.15 0.47 -13.75
CA LEU A 59 4.03 -0.05 -12.69
C LEU A 59 3.93 0.82 -11.42
N MET A 60 3.83 2.14 -11.58
CA MET A 60 3.63 3.07 -10.47
C MET A 60 2.27 2.86 -9.80
N GLU A 61 1.19 2.72 -10.57
CA GLU A 61 -0.15 2.45 -10.03
C GLU A 61 -0.23 1.09 -9.32
N GLU A 62 0.40 0.05 -9.87
CA GLU A 62 0.48 -1.27 -9.24
C GLU A 62 1.23 -1.23 -7.91
N THR A 63 2.43 -0.64 -7.89
CA THR A 63 3.24 -0.56 -6.67
C THR A 63 2.65 0.39 -5.63
N TRP A 64 1.86 1.38 -6.06
CA TRP A 64 1.13 2.27 -5.16
C TRP A 64 -0.01 1.55 -4.43
N LEU A 65 -0.72 0.64 -5.10
CA LEU A 65 -1.82 -0.14 -4.51
C LEU A 65 -1.35 -1.39 -3.78
N ASN A 66 -0.35 -2.06 -4.33
CA ASN A 66 0.08 -3.40 -3.94
C ASN A 66 1.59 -3.44 -3.66
N PRO A 67 2.02 -3.70 -2.41
CA PRO A 67 3.45 -3.82 -2.10
C PRO A 67 4.13 -5.00 -2.81
N HIS A 68 3.36 -6.00 -3.27
CA HIS A 68 3.81 -7.13 -4.08
C HIS A 68 3.54 -6.93 -5.59
N GLY A 69 3.43 -5.67 -6.06
CA GLY A 69 3.08 -5.33 -7.43
C GLY A 69 3.95 -6.02 -8.48
N PHE A 70 5.28 -6.01 -8.31
CA PHE A 70 6.20 -6.66 -9.26
C PHE A 70 6.04 -8.18 -9.34
N SER A 71 5.83 -8.82 -8.20
CA SER A 71 5.57 -10.25 -8.11
C SER A 71 4.25 -10.62 -8.80
N THR A 72 3.22 -9.80 -8.56
CA THR A 72 1.87 -9.94 -9.15
C THR A 72 1.89 -9.80 -10.67
N LEU A 73 2.75 -8.94 -11.19
CA LEU A 73 2.94 -8.73 -12.63
C LEU A 73 3.86 -9.78 -13.27
N GLY A 74 4.55 -10.62 -12.48
CA GLY A 74 5.51 -11.60 -12.99
C GLY A 74 6.75 -10.97 -13.64
N VAL A 75 7.15 -9.78 -13.16
CA VAL A 75 8.34 -9.04 -13.66
C VAL A 75 9.49 -9.02 -12.64
N GLU A 76 9.26 -9.62 -11.47
CA GLU A 76 10.24 -9.72 -10.38
C GLU A 76 11.41 -10.65 -10.73
N GLY A 77 12.63 -10.16 -10.49
CA GLY A 77 13.86 -10.93 -10.61
C GLY A 77 14.65 -10.65 -11.90
N ASN A 78 15.77 -11.35 -12.03
CA ASN A 78 16.75 -11.09 -13.10
C ASN A 78 16.29 -11.51 -14.50
N ASN A 79 15.14 -12.18 -14.63
CA ASN A 79 14.65 -12.68 -15.91
C ASN A 79 13.90 -11.60 -16.67
N LYS A 80 14.32 -11.38 -17.91
CA LYS A 80 13.71 -10.41 -18.84
C LYS A 80 12.36 -10.96 -19.31
N SER A 81 11.26 -10.50 -18.72
CA SER A 81 9.91 -10.89 -19.16
C SER A 81 9.60 -10.20 -20.49
N LYS A 82 9.43 -10.99 -21.55
CA LYS A 82 9.17 -10.52 -22.91
C LYS A 82 7.69 -10.70 -23.26
N PHE A 83 7.07 -9.62 -23.72
CA PHE A 83 5.66 -9.61 -24.08
C PHE A 83 5.48 -9.02 -25.48
N ARG A 84 4.47 -9.50 -26.21
CA ARG A 84 3.91 -8.74 -27.34
C ARG A 84 2.86 -7.78 -26.82
N ILE A 85 2.76 -6.62 -27.45
CA ILE A 85 1.79 -5.58 -27.05
C ILE A 85 0.36 -5.95 -27.48
N ILE A 86 0.24 -6.75 -28.54
CA ILE A 86 -1.03 -7.09 -29.19
C ILE A 86 -1.68 -8.34 -28.61
N ASP A 87 -2.95 -8.52 -28.97
CA ASP A 87 -3.75 -9.73 -28.74
C ASP A 87 -3.90 -10.15 -27.27
N GLY A 88 -3.59 -9.24 -26.33
CA GLY A 88 -3.66 -9.47 -24.89
C GLY A 88 -2.48 -10.22 -24.30
N GLU A 89 -1.35 -10.32 -25.03
CA GLU A 89 -0.14 -11.01 -24.55
C GLU A 89 0.65 -10.23 -23.50
N SER A 90 0.32 -8.96 -23.29
CA SER A 90 0.91 -8.11 -22.27
C SER A 90 -0.16 -7.63 -21.30
N ILE A 91 0.05 -7.87 -20.01
CA ILE A 91 -0.84 -7.44 -18.92
C ILE A 91 -1.05 -5.91 -18.86
N PHE A 92 -0.12 -5.15 -19.45
CA PHE A 92 -0.17 -3.69 -19.54
C PHE A 92 -1.10 -3.19 -20.67
N PHE A 93 -1.51 -4.07 -21.59
CA PHE A 93 -2.30 -3.72 -22.79
C PHE A 93 -3.56 -4.57 -22.96
N THR A 94 -4.08 -5.16 -21.87
CA THR A 94 -5.30 -6.00 -21.87
C THR A 94 -6.58 -5.25 -21.47
N SER A 95 -6.48 -3.99 -21.04
CA SER A 95 -7.63 -3.23 -20.50
C SER A 95 -7.56 -1.75 -20.86
N LEU A 96 -7.48 -1.45 -22.15
CA LEU A 96 -7.26 -0.10 -22.68
C LEU A 96 -8.54 0.71 -22.87
N GLU A 97 -9.56 0.11 -23.49
CA GLU A 97 -10.78 0.83 -23.86
C GLU A 97 -12.00 -0.06 -23.67
N ASN A 98 -13.09 0.56 -23.22
CA ASN A 98 -14.41 -0.07 -23.25
C ASN A 98 -15.03 0.21 -24.61
N ARG A 99 -15.34 -0.83 -25.38
CA ARG A 99 -15.87 -0.70 -26.75
C ARG A 99 -17.37 -0.95 -26.87
N VAL A 100 -17.98 -1.58 -25.86
CA VAL A 100 -19.37 -2.03 -25.92
C VAL A 100 -20.14 -1.56 -24.68
N PRO A 101 -21.38 -1.06 -24.83
CA PRO A 101 -22.23 -0.76 -23.69
C PRO A 101 -22.48 -2.02 -22.82
N PRO A 102 -22.50 -1.91 -21.49
CA PRO A 102 -22.47 -0.67 -20.71
C PRO A 102 -21.04 -0.12 -20.50
N TRP A 103 -20.90 1.20 -20.63
CA TRP A 103 -19.61 1.93 -20.57
C TRP A 103 -18.94 1.94 -19.18
N ASP A 104 -19.42 1.15 -18.24
CA ASP A 104 -18.98 1.13 -16.85
C ASP A 104 -18.01 -0.02 -16.51
N SER A 105 -17.77 -0.96 -17.42
CA SER A 105 -16.79 -2.04 -17.24
C SER A 105 -16.24 -2.58 -18.57
N ILE A 106 -14.93 -2.82 -18.63
CA ILE A 106 -14.23 -3.44 -19.77
C ILE A 106 -14.23 -4.96 -19.59
N ASP A 107 -14.78 -5.71 -20.56
CA ASP A 107 -14.59 -7.15 -20.62
C ASP A 107 -13.15 -7.49 -21.07
N GLN A 108 -12.59 -8.58 -20.55
CA GLN A 108 -11.21 -9.00 -20.82
C GLN A 108 -10.97 -9.31 -22.30
N SER A 109 -12.02 -9.61 -23.07
CA SER A 109 -11.94 -9.81 -24.52
C SER A 109 -11.90 -8.53 -25.34
N GLU A 110 -12.30 -7.38 -24.78
CA GLU A 110 -12.57 -6.13 -25.52
C GLU A 110 -11.52 -5.04 -25.30
N GLY A 111 -10.74 -5.14 -24.22
CA GLY A 111 -9.74 -4.13 -23.83
C GLY A 111 -8.35 -4.27 -24.47
N ARG A 112 -8.14 -5.22 -25.39
CA ARG A 112 -6.82 -5.53 -25.98
C ARG A 112 -6.57 -4.77 -27.29
N ILE A 113 -5.31 -4.62 -27.67
CA ILE A 113 -4.94 -4.13 -29.01
C ILE A 113 -5.03 -5.30 -29.99
N ASP A 114 -6.09 -5.33 -30.78
CA ASP A 114 -6.34 -6.31 -31.85
C ASP A 114 -6.59 -5.60 -33.18
N ARG A 115 -6.76 -6.38 -34.26
CA ARG A 115 -6.94 -5.84 -35.63
C ARG A 115 -8.12 -4.87 -35.75
N GLU A 116 -9.13 -5.02 -34.90
CA GLU A 116 -10.31 -4.15 -34.86
C GLU A 116 -9.96 -2.73 -34.39
N MET A 117 -8.86 -2.57 -33.63
CA MET A 117 -8.33 -1.28 -33.14
C MET A 117 -7.44 -0.56 -34.16
N SER A 118 -7.59 -0.85 -35.45
CA SER A 118 -6.86 -0.14 -36.51
C SER A 118 -7.23 1.36 -36.51
N PRO A 119 -6.27 2.29 -36.63
CA PRO A 119 -4.89 2.10 -37.07
C PRO A 119 -3.86 1.78 -35.97
N LEU A 120 -4.22 1.82 -34.69
CA LEU A 120 -3.30 1.62 -33.56
C LEU A 120 -2.58 0.26 -33.64
N PHE A 121 -3.32 -0.81 -33.98
CA PHE A 121 -2.75 -2.15 -34.14
C PHE A 121 -1.58 -2.17 -35.13
N GLU A 122 -1.74 -1.51 -36.29
CA GLU A 122 -0.72 -1.48 -37.33
C GLU A 122 0.54 -0.72 -36.90
N GLN A 123 0.40 0.27 -36.02
CA GLN A 123 1.53 1.02 -35.47
C GLN A 123 2.34 0.20 -34.45
N VAL A 124 1.68 -0.60 -33.62
CA VAL A 124 2.33 -1.26 -32.47
C VAL A 124 2.63 -2.75 -32.65
N LYS A 125 2.09 -3.41 -33.69
CA LYS A 125 2.25 -4.87 -33.91
C LYS A 125 3.70 -5.35 -34.00
N ASP A 126 4.62 -4.49 -34.42
CA ASP A 126 6.04 -4.82 -34.58
C ASP A 126 6.86 -4.64 -33.28
N PHE A 127 6.25 -4.09 -32.23
CA PHE A 127 6.92 -3.83 -30.97
C PHE A 127 6.92 -5.05 -30.06
N GLY A 128 8.09 -5.38 -29.53
CA GLY A 128 8.27 -6.28 -28.38
C GLY A 128 8.54 -5.47 -27.13
N LEU A 129 7.81 -5.76 -26.06
CA LEU A 129 8.02 -5.21 -24.72
C LEU A 129 8.92 -6.14 -23.92
N SER A 130 9.79 -5.55 -23.12
CA SER A 130 10.51 -6.21 -22.05
C SER A 130 10.43 -5.39 -20.78
N VAL A 131 10.11 -6.04 -19.67
CA VAL A 131 10.16 -5.42 -18.33
C VAL A 131 11.07 -6.26 -17.44
N ARG A 132 11.90 -5.59 -16.64
CA ARG A 132 12.79 -6.21 -15.66
C ARG A 132 12.79 -5.41 -14.37
N SER A 133 12.57 -6.09 -13.26
CA SER A 133 12.59 -5.54 -11.91
C SER A 133 13.79 -6.06 -11.12
N ASN A 134 14.72 -5.16 -10.78
CA ASN A 134 15.93 -5.48 -10.03
C ASN A 134 15.97 -4.70 -8.71
N ARG A 135 15.85 -5.41 -7.59
CA ARG A 135 15.97 -4.81 -6.26
C ARG A 135 17.34 -4.14 -6.07
N MET A 136 17.37 -2.94 -5.49
CA MET A 136 18.59 -2.15 -5.35
C MET A 136 19.56 -2.72 -4.29
N ALA A 137 19.02 -3.39 -3.26
CA ALA A 137 19.80 -4.15 -2.30
C ALA A 137 19.08 -5.47 -1.94
N PRO A 138 19.80 -6.53 -1.54
CA PRO A 138 19.17 -7.76 -1.05
C PRO A 138 18.17 -7.47 0.08
N GLU A 139 17.11 -8.28 0.21
CA GLU A 139 16.10 -8.13 1.27
C GLU A 139 16.69 -8.19 2.68
N THR A 140 17.80 -8.92 2.83
CA THR A 140 18.57 -9.04 4.08
C THR A 140 19.42 -7.82 4.42
N SER A 141 19.49 -6.83 3.52
CA SER A 141 20.30 -5.62 3.76
C SER A 141 19.77 -4.83 4.96
N PRO A 142 20.65 -4.21 5.77
CA PRO A 142 20.23 -3.26 6.80
C PRO A 142 19.86 -1.89 6.21
N THR A 143 20.21 -1.60 4.95
CA THR A 143 19.96 -0.30 4.31
C THR A 143 18.52 -0.14 3.83
N GLU A 144 18.03 1.09 3.75
CA GLU A 144 16.69 1.40 3.22
C GLU A 144 16.55 1.07 1.73
N GLU A 145 17.67 0.99 1.00
CA GLU A 145 17.72 0.62 -0.42
C GLU A 145 17.09 -0.74 -0.72
N LYS A 146 16.98 -1.63 0.27
CA LYS A 146 16.25 -2.89 0.10
C LYS A 146 14.80 -2.65 -0.30
N ASN A 147 14.20 -1.54 0.13
CA ASN A 147 12.82 -1.17 -0.17
C ASN A 147 12.65 -0.50 -1.54
N LEU A 148 13.72 -0.44 -2.35
CA LEU A 148 13.71 0.16 -3.68
C LEU A 148 13.99 -0.90 -4.74
N SER A 149 13.29 -0.79 -5.86
CA SER A 149 13.53 -1.60 -7.03
C SER A 149 13.77 -0.72 -8.25
N ARG A 150 14.76 -1.09 -9.05
CA ARG A 150 15.06 -0.47 -10.34
C ARG A 150 14.33 -1.26 -11.43
N GLU A 151 13.43 -0.56 -12.10
CA GLU A 151 12.66 -1.09 -13.20
C GLU A 151 13.26 -0.63 -14.53
N THR A 152 13.58 -1.58 -15.41
CA THR A 152 13.99 -1.32 -16.79
C THR A 152 12.84 -1.72 -17.71
N VAL A 153 12.29 -0.75 -18.46
CA VAL A 153 11.28 -0.97 -19.51
C VAL A 153 11.95 -0.75 -20.86
N GLU A 154 11.95 -1.79 -21.69
CA GLU A 154 12.57 -1.77 -23.01
C GLU A 154 11.55 -2.14 -24.09
N PHE A 155 11.45 -1.30 -25.11
CA PHE A 155 10.73 -1.59 -26.34
C PHE A 155 11.71 -1.83 -27.47
N SER A 156 11.44 -2.85 -28.27
CA SER A 156 12.24 -3.19 -29.46
C SER A 156 11.33 -3.36 -30.67
N TRP A 157 11.77 -2.92 -31.85
CA TRP A 157 11.00 -3.05 -33.09
C TRP A 157 11.93 -3.31 -34.29
N LYS A 158 11.34 -3.84 -35.37
CA LYS A 158 12.05 -4.02 -36.64
C LYS A 158 12.16 -2.67 -37.37
N GLY A 159 13.40 -2.24 -37.65
CA GLY A 159 13.70 -1.07 -38.49
C GLY A 159 13.39 -1.33 -39.97
N LYS A 160 13.20 -0.26 -40.74
CA LYS A 160 12.92 -0.33 -42.19
C LYS A 160 14.17 -0.73 -43.01
N ASP A 161 15.36 -0.44 -42.50
CA ASP A 161 16.63 -0.77 -43.17
C ASP A 161 17.22 -2.08 -42.63
N LYS A 162 17.34 -3.05 -43.54
CA LYS A 162 18.07 -4.34 -43.47
C LYS A 162 18.78 -4.67 -42.13
N GLY A 163 18.01 -5.03 -41.11
CA GLY A 163 18.50 -5.75 -39.93
C GLY A 163 18.86 -4.90 -38.70
N GLN A 164 18.76 -3.57 -38.74
CA GLN A 164 18.88 -2.78 -37.50
C GLN A 164 17.56 -2.80 -36.74
N ALA A 165 17.54 -3.50 -35.60
CA ALA A 165 16.46 -3.42 -34.63
C ALA A 165 16.54 -2.07 -33.91
N GLY A 166 15.47 -1.30 -33.94
CA GLY A 166 15.36 -0.12 -33.09
C GLY A 166 15.03 -0.55 -31.67
N ASN A 167 15.60 0.13 -30.68
CA ASN A 167 15.30 -0.08 -29.28
C ASN A 167 15.14 1.25 -28.54
N TYR A 168 14.31 1.24 -27.52
CA TYR A 168 14.18 2.32 -26.56
C TYR A 168 14.10 1.72 -25.18
N SER A 169 14.89 2.24 -24.24
CA SER A 169 14.92 1.79 -22.86
C SER A 169 14.74 2.98 -21.93
N ASN A 170 13.92 2.79 -20.90
CA ASN A 170 13.72 3.75 -19.84
C ASN A 170 13.88 3.04 -18.49
N GLU A 171 14.44 3.76 -17.52
CA GLU A 171 14.66 3.25 -16.16
C GLU A 171 13.97 4.14 -15.14
N VAL A 172 13.31 3.51 -14.17
CA VAL A 172 12.69 4.19 -13.04
C VAL A 172 13.01 3.45 -11.75
N ILE A 173 13.11 4.18 -10.64
CA ILE A 173 13.24 3.60 -9.31
C ILE A 173 11.90 3.74 -8.60
N LEU A 174 11.35 2.61 -8.17
CA LEU A 174 10.06 2.53 -7.51
C LEU A 174 10.21 1.93 -6.11
N PHE A 175 9.29 2.32 -5.22
CA PHE A 175 9.23 1.79 -3.86
C PHE A 175 8.56 0.41 -3.86
N SER A 176 9.26 -0.60 -3.35
CA SER A 176 8.77 -1.97 -3.12
C SER A 176 9.24 -2.41 -1.75
N PRO A 177 8.44 -2.17 -0.70
CA PRO A 177 8.87 -2.37 0.68
C PRO A 177 9.13 -3.84 0.98
N VAL A 178 10.25 -4.13 1.60
CA VAL A 178 10.62 -5.47 2.08
C VAL A 178 11.18 -5.43 3.50
N GLY A 179 10.70 -6.36 4.31
CA GLY A 179 11.05 -6.46 5.71
C GLY A 179 10.22 -5.54 6.62
N ARG A 180 10.39 -5.76 7.91
CA ARG A 180 9.68 -5.02 8.97
C ARG A 180 10.22 -3.59 9.05
N LYS A 181 9.35 -2.63 9.39
CA LYS A 181 9.82 -1.31 9.83
C LYS A 181 10.76 -1.53 11.05
N PRO A 182 11.94 -0.89 11.10
CA PRO A 182 12.86 -1.07 12.22
C PRO A 182 12.17 -0.83 13.57
N ASN A 183 12.34 -1.78 14.49
CA ASN A 183 11.80 -1.68 15.84
C ASN A 183 12.77 -0.90 16.72
N THR A 184 12.79 0.42 16.61
CA THR A 184 13.45 1.27 17.61
C THR A 184 12.57 1.33 18.85
N ASN A 185 13.08 0.85 20.01
CA ASN A 185 12.35 0.97 21.29
C ASN A 185 12.01 2.43 21.64
N THR A 186 12.75 3.38 21.08
CA THR A 186 12.43 4.82 21.09
C THR A 186 11.11 5.12 20.39
N ASP A 187 10.77 4.51 19.25
CA ASP A 187 9.50 4.76 18.54
C ASP A 187 8.29 4.41 19.41
N VAL A 188 8.33 3.30 20.17
CA VAL A 188 7.22 2.92 21.06
C VAL A 188 7.11 3.88 22.24
N LEU A 189 8.23 4.39 22.77
CA LEU A 189 8.23 5.38 23.85
C LEU A 189 7.86 6.79 23.35
N GLU A 190 8.19 7.13 22.11
CA GLU A 190 7.78 8.36 21.42
C GLU A 190 6.29 8.33 21.04
N GLU A 191 5.79 7.20 20.52
CA GLU A 191 4.37 6.98 20.26
C GLU A 191 3.55 7.18 21.54
N VAL A 192 4.11 6.74 22.68
CA VAL A 192 3.48 6.93 23.99
C VAL A 192 4.17 8.03 24.82
N ALA A 193 4.73 9.07 24.18
CA ALA A 193 5.56 10.10 24.81
C ALA A 193 4.91 10.82 26.00
N TRP A 194 3.57 10.91 26.06
CA TRP A 194 2.84 11.48 27.19
C TRP A 194 2.93 10.61 28.47
N LEU A 195 3.47 9.39 28.40
CA LEU A 195 3.85 8.59 29.57
C LEU A 195 5.19 8.98 30.17
N SER A 196 6.06 9.72 29.46
CA SER A 196 7.47 9.94 29.81
C SER A 196 7.73 10.77 31.09
N ASP A 197 6.76 11.53 31.59
CA ASP A 197 6.97 12.41 32.75
C ASP A 197 6.70 11.78 34.14
N ALA A 198 6.98 10.50 34.36
CA ALA A 198 6.92 9.97 35.73
C ALA A 198 7.77 8.71 35.99
N THR A 199 8.69 8.84 36.95
CA THR A 199 9.05 7.83 37.97
C THR A 199 9.55 6.43 37.54
N TYR A 200 10.13 6.24 36.35
CA TYR A 200 10.74 4.94 36.01
C TYR A 200 11.95 4.59 36.91
N SER A 201 12.72 5.60 37.33
CA SER A 201 13.90 5.45 38.19
C SER A 201 13.60 5.30 39.68
N GLN A 202 12.45 5.78 40.17
CA GLN A 202 12.05 5.68 41.58
C GLN A 202 11.39 4.34 41.94
N ILE A 203 10.91 3.59 40.94
CA ILE A 203 10.32 2.25 41.10
C ILE A 203 11.42 1.18 41.32
N LEU A 204 12.69 1.50 41.05
CA LEU A 204 13.81 0.54 41.07
C LEU A 204 14.29 0.11 42.47
N ASN A 205 13.96 0.84 43.55
CA ASN A 205 14.72 0.73 44.81
C ASN A 205 13.98 0.11 46.01
N SER A 206 12.84 -0.58 45.85
CA SER A 206 12.12 -1.10 47.01
C SER A 206 11.27 -2.35 46.76
N SER A 207 11.87 -3.56 46.81
CA SER A 207 11.25 -4.77 47.42
C SER A 207 12.07 -6.06 47.20
N GLY A 208 12.28 -6.83 48.27
CA GLY A 208 13.02 -8.10 48.32
C GLY A 208 12.24 -9.34 47.85
N GLY A 209 11.55 -9.24 46.70
CA GLY A 209 11.12 -10.40 45.90
C GLY A 209 12.11 -10.68 44.77
N SER A 210 11.78 -11.54 43.80
CA SER A 210 12.49 -11.45 42.51
C SER A 210 12.20 -10.05 41.94
N GLU A 211 13.16 -9.14 42.08
CA GLU A 211 13.06 -7.71 41.78
C GLU A 211 12.43 -7.45 40.41
N SER A 212 12.74 -8.33 39.44
CA SER A 212 12.18 -8.34 38.10
C SER A 212 10.65 -8.53 38.05
N PHE A 213 10.09 -9.48 38.81
CA PHE A 213 8.64 -9.77 38.78
C PHE A 213 7.81 -8.60 39.30
N LEU A 214 8.19 -8.05 40.46
CA LEU A 214 7.48 -6.90 41.05
C LEU A 214 7.62 -5.64 40.19
N LYS A 215 8.78 -5.45 39.55
CA LYS A 215 9.01 -4.36 38.61
C LYS A 215 8.09 -4.44 37.40
N GLU A 216 8.00 -5.61 36.76
CA GLU A 216 7.11 -5.78 35.60
C GLU A 216 5.62 -5.67 35.99
N LEU A 217 5.23 -6.19 37.15
CA LEU A 217 3.86 -6.01 37.66
C LEU A 217 3.53 -4.54 37.94
N GLY A 218 4.46 -3.80 38.55
CA GLY A 218 4.34 -2.37 38.79
C GLY A 218 4.24 -1.57 37.50
N LYS A 219 5.03 -1.93 36.48
CA LYS A 219 4.98 -1.35 35.13
C LYS A 219 3.59 -1.55 34.49
N ILE A 220 3.06 -2.77 34.51
CA ILE A 220 1.72 -3.08 33.96
C ILE A 220 0.66 -2.21 34.63
N TYR A 221 0.66 -2.16 35.97
CA TYR A 221 -0.30 -1.37 36.72
C TYR A 221 -0.19 0.12 36.40
N PHE A 222 1.02 0.68 36.46
CA PHE A 222 1.23 2.12 36.29
C PHE A 222 0.91 2.58 34.87
N VAL A 223 1.46 1.91 33.86
CA VAL A 223 1.26 2.26 32.45
C VAL A 223 -0.20 2.10 32.07
N SER A 224 -0.84 0.97 32.40
CA SER A 224 -2.24 0.73 32.03
C SER A 224 -3.16 1.76 32.68
N ARG A 225 -2.95 2.06 33.96
CA ARG A 225 -3.78 3.03 34.69
C ARG A 225 -3.53 4.47 34.25
N LYS A 226 -2.29 4.85 33.93
CA LYS A 226 -1.94 6.17 33.41
C LYS A 226 -2.53 6.38 32.01
N TYR A 227 -2.52 5.34 31.15
CA TYR A 227 -3.17 5.40 29.84
C TYR A 227 -4.68 5.56 29.92
N LEU A 228 -5.36 4.74 30.73
CA LEU A 228 -6.82 4.82 30.87
C LEU A 228 -7.31 6.14 31.48
N LYS A 229 -6.42 6.87 32.17
CA LYS A 229 -6.69 8.21 32.71
C LYS A 229 -6.05 9.33 31.89
N SER A 230 -5.45 9.01 30.74
CA SER A 230 -4.73 9.98 29.94
C SER A 230 -5.68 11.06 29.41
N THR A 231 -5.15 12.27 29.27
CA THR A 231 -5.83 13.37 28.59
C THR A 231 -6.09 13.02 27.13
N PHE A 232 -5.17 12.29 26.49
CA PHE A 232 -5.35 11.73 25.14
C PHE A 232 -6.64 10.92 25.05
N LEU A 233 -6.78 9.84 25.84
CA LEU A 233 -7.92 8.92 25.70
C LEU A 233 -9.24 9.64 26.02
N THR A 234 -9.24 10.50 27.04
CA THR A 234 -10.41 11.30 27.43
C THR A 234 -10.82 12.27 26.32
N ASN A 235 -9.87 12.99 25.73
CA ASN A 235 -10.13 13.93 24.63
C ASN A 235 -10.58 13.20 23.36
N SER A 236 -9.99 12.05 23.05
CA SER A 236 -10.34 11.24 21.89
C SER A 236 -11.77 10.70 22.00
N PHE A 237 -12.18 10.16 23.15
CA PHE A 237 -13.58 9.74 23.36
C PHE A 237 -14.56 10.93 23.36
N SER A 238 -14.17 12.07 23.93
CA SER A 238 -14.99 13.29 23.85
C SER A 238 -15.19 13.74 22.38
N LYS A 239 -14.11 13.68 21.58
CA LYS A 239 -14.13 14.00 20.15
C LYS A 239 -15.04 13.04 19.38
N THR A 240 -14.94 11.72 19.61
CA THR A 240 -15.81 10.74 18.95
C THR A 240 -17.28 10.96 19.30
N THR A 241 -17.59 11.28 20.56
CA THR A 241 -18.96 11.56 21.01
C THR A 241 -19.52 12.84 20.37
N LYS A 242 -18.72 13.90 20.29
CA LYS A 242 -19.10 15.14 19.61
C LYS A 242 -19.37 14.91 18.11
N LEU A 243 -18.46 14.22 17.42
CA LEU A 243 -18.61 13.90 16.00
C LEU A 243 -19.85 13.04 15.74
N LYS A 244 -20.15 12.08 16.62
CA LYS A 244 -21.36 11.26 16.53
C LYS A 244 -22.62 12.10 16.71
N ALA A 245 -22.66 12.99 17.71
CA ALA A 245 -23.78 13.91 17.90
C ALA A 245 -23.97 14.84 16.69
N THR A 246 -22.88 15.27 16.05
CA THR A 246 -22.95 16.03 14.79
C THR A 246 -23.58 15.20 13.68
N ILE A 247 -23.17 13.94 13.49
CA ILE A 247 -23.77 13.04 12.49
C ILE A 247 -25.27 12.87 12.74
N ASP A 248 -25.67 12.64 13.99
CA ASP A 248 -27.08 12.46 14.37
C ASP A 248 -27.92 13.72 14.12
N SER A 249 -27.30 14.90 14.08
CA SER A 249 -27.95 16.18 13.77
C SER A 249 -28.01 16.52 12.27
N LEU A 250 -27.25 15.81 11.42
CA LEU A 250 -27.24 16.02 9.98
C LEU A 250 -28.44 15.32 9.32
N SER A 251 -28.89 15.85 8.18
CA SER A 251 -29.91 15.19 7.37
C SER A 251 -29.40 13.83 6.89
N SER A 252 -30.30 12.86 6.76
CA SER A 252 -29.99 11.48 6.36
C SER A 252 -29.52 11.33 4.90
N GLY A 253 -29.52 12.43 4.12
CA GLY A 253 -29.08 12.45 2.74
C GLY A 253 -27.55 12.54 2.59
N PRO A 254 -27.00 12.07 1.45
CA PRO A 254 -25.58 12.19 1.16
C PRO A 254 -25.17 13.66 1.08
N SER A 255 -24.23 14.09 1.92
CA SER A 255 -23.68 15.45 1.89
C SER A 255 -22.18 15.44 2.13
N LYS A 256 -21.50 16.49 1.65
CA LYS A 256 -20.05 16.67 1.85
C LYS A 256 -19.70 16.73 3.35
N THR A 257 -20.51 17.42 4.14
CA THR A 257 -20.35 17.53 5.59
C THR A 257 -20.52 16.17 6.28
N LEU A 258 -21.49 15.37 5.87
CA LEU A 258 -21.68 14.00 6.39
C LEU A 258 -20.45 13.12 6.08
N TYR A 259 -19.95 13.18 4.84
CA TYR A 259 -18.73 12.47 4.45
C TYR A 259 -17.53 12.88 5.31
N GLU A 260 -17.30 14.18 5.45
CA GLU A 260 -16.16 14.72 6.22
C GLU A 260 -16.25 14.35 7.70
N THR A 261 -17.45 14.42 8.28
CA THR A 261 -17.67 14.06 9.70
C THR A 261 -17.44 12.57 9.94
N HIS A 262 -17.92 11.69 9.05
CA HIS A 262 -17.65 10.25 9.13
C HIS A 262 -16.17 9.91 8.93
N SER A 263 -15.48 10.62 8.02
CA SER A 263 -14.04 10.45 7.81
C SER A 263 -13.24 10.84 9.05
N GLN A 264 -13.55 11.98 9.67
CA GLN A 264 -12.93 12.41 10.92
C GLN A 264 -13.23 11.44 12.08
N LEU A 265 -14.45 10.89 12.14
CA LEU A 265 -14.83 9.91 13.15
C LEU A 265 -14.08 8.59 12.96
N ALA A 266 -13.96 8.10 11.72
CA ALA A 266 -13.19 6.91 11.39
C ALA A 266 -11.71 7.07 11.79
N LEU A 267 -11.11 8.23 11.47
CA LEU A 267 -9.74 8.55 11.85
C LEU A 267 -9.56 8.62 13.37
N ALA A 268 -10.47 9.28 14.09
CA ALA A 268 -10.39 9.37 15.56
C ALA A 268 -10.44 7.99 16.22
N TRP A 269 -11.30 7.09 15.72
CA TRP A 269 -11.33 5.70 16.20
C TRP A 269 -10.05 4.93 15.85
N TYR A 270 -9.50 5.13 14.66
CA TYR A 270 -8.24 4.52 14.25
C TYR A 270 -7.06 5.01 15.11
N GLU A 271 -7.00 6.29 15.45
CA GLU A 271 -6.00 6.86 16.36
C GLU A 271 -6.10 6.24 17.76
N ILE A 272 -7.31 6.08 18.32
CA ILE A 272 -7.50 5.39 19.61
C ILE A 272 -6.98 3.94 19.53
N ALA A 273 -7.28 3.23 18.44
CA ALA A 273 -6.80 1.87 18.23
C ALA A 273 -5.26 1.82 18.14
N ARG A 274 -4.65 2.72 17.37
CA ARG A 274 -3.18 2.80 17.23
C ARG A 274 -2.50 3.02 18.58
N GLU A 275 -2.93 4.01 19.35
CA GLU A 275 -2.34 4.29 20.67
C GLU A 275 -2.57 3.16 21.66
N SER A 276 -3.77 2.55 21.64
CA SER A 276 -4.07 1.38 22.49
C SER A 276 -3.14 0.22 22.16
N PHE A 277 -2.89 -0.03 20.87
CA PHE A 277 -1.96 -1.06 20.43
C PHE A 277 -0.52 -0.75 20.83
N GLY A 278 -0.06 0.51 20.75
CA GLY A 278 1.26 0.92 21.24
C GLY A 278 1.45 0.55 22.72
N VAL A 279 0.43 0.77 23.55
CA VAL A 279 0.46 0.37 24.97
C VAL A 279 0.44 -1.15 25.14
N ILE A 280 -0.36 -1.88 24.35
CA ILE A 280 -0.37 -3.36 24.39
C ILE A 280 1.01 -3.91 24.06
N ARG A 281 1.62 -3.42 22.98
CA ARG A 281 2.97 -3.81 22.53
C ARG A 281 4.02 -3.54 23.59
N LEU A 282 3.94 -2.40 24.29
CA LEU A 282 4.84 -2.06 25.39
C LEU A 282 4.69 -2.99 26.60
N LEU A 283 3.47 -3.46 26.87
CA LEU A 283 3.14 -4.24 28.05
C LEU A 283 3.17 -5.75 27.86
N GLU A 284 3.02 -6.26 26.63
CA GLU A 284 2.99 -7.70 26.35
C GLU A 284 4.17 -8.45 26.96
N PRO A 285 5.45 -8.05 26.77
CA PRO A 285 6.57 -8.79 27.35
C PRO A 285 6.52 -8.83 28.88
N SER A 286 6.04 -7.74 29.48
CA SER A 286 5.93 -7.58 30.94
C SER A 286 4.85 -8.54 31.49
N ILE A 287 3.73 -8.65 30.78
CA ILE A 287 2.61 -9.52 31.18
C ILE A 287 2.94 -10.99 30.96
N SER A 288 3.60 -11.32 29.85
CA SER A 288 4.09 -12.68 29.59
C SER A 288 5.04 -13.13 30.70
N LEU A 289 6.00 -12.29 31.09
CA LEU A 289 6.90 -12.58 32.22
C LEU A 289 6.13 -12.77 33.53
N VAL A 290 5.20 -11.86 33.85
CA VAL A 290 4.39 -11.97 35.07
C VAL A 290 3.53 -13.23 35.05
N LYS A 291 2.93 -13.61 33.91
CA LYS A 291 2.14 -14.84 33.75
C LYS A 291 2.99 -16.07 34.02
N ASP A 292 4.17 -16.15 33.40
CA ASP A 292 5.01 -17.35 33.43
C ASP A 292 5.62 -17.60 34.82
N ASN A 293 5.83 -16.54 35.60
CA ASN A 293 6.35 -16.61 36.96
C ASN A 293 5.22 -16.49 38.02
N PHE A 294 3.95 -16.50 37.60
CA PHE A 294 2.83 -16.32 38.51
C PHE A 294 2.61 -17.57 39.38
N GLY A 295 2.94 -17.47 40.66
CA GLY A 295 2.82 -18.58 41.62
C GLY A 295 4.16 -19.23 41.99
N ASP A 296 5.25 -18.81 41.34
CA ASP A 296 6.60 -19.20 41.73
C ASP A 296 7.09 -18.39 42.93
N GLY A 297 7.76 -19.09 43.86
CA GLY A 297 8.25 -18.51 45.11
C GLY A 297 7.15 -18.15 46.13
N THR A 298 7.58 -17.70 47.30
CA THR A 298 6.70 -17.26 48.40
C THR A 298 5.89 -16.02 48.03
N LEU A 299 6.49 -15.08 47.32
CA LEU A 299 5.83 -13.83 46.91
C LEU A 299 4.71 -14.04 45.88
N GLY A 300 4.93 -14.89 44.87
CA GLY A 300 3.89 -15.23 43.90
C GLY A 300 2.67 -15.88 44.56
N LYS A 301 2.91 -16.73 45.57
CA LYS A 301 1.85 -17.35 46.38
C LYS A 301 1.13 -16.36 47.29
N THR A 302 1.85 -15.43 47.92
CA THR A 302 1.26 -14.36 48.74
C THR A 302 0.41 -13.40 47.91
N LEU A 303 0.89 -13.02 46.71
CA LEU A 303 0.11 -12.23 45.77
C LEU A 303 -1.09 -13.04 45.26
N ALA A 304 -0.94 -14.30 44.84
CA ALA A 304 -2.08 -15.15 44.47
C ALA A 304 -3.17 -15.23 45.56
N ALA A 305 -2.79 -15.13 46.85
CA ALA A 305 -3.70 -15.06 47.99
C ALA A 305 -4.39 -13.69 48.16
N ASP A 306 -3.70 -12.56 47.95
CA ASP A 306 -4.27 -11.21 47.99
C ASP A 306 -4.74 -10.72 46.60
N LYS A 307 -5.82 -11.31 46.12
CA LYS A 307 -6.40 -11.05 44.80
C LYS A 307 -6.75 -9.58 44.53
N ASN A 308 -6.93 -8.73 45.54
CA ASN A 308 -7.39 -7.36 45.35
C ASN A 308 -6.29 -6.41 44.82
N THR A 309 -5.02 -6.69 45.13
CA THR A 309 -3.92 -5.73 44.94
C THR A 309 -3.49 -5.57 43.47
N TYR A 310 -3.54 -6.64 42.66
CA TYR A 310 -3.12 -6.62 41.23
C TYR A 310 -4.26 -6.84 40.24
N GLN A 311 -5.48 -7.16 40.71
CA GLN A 311 -6.67 -7.25 39.85
C GLN A 311 -6.90 -5.99 39.03
N GLY A 312 -6.54 -4.82 39.57
CA GLY A 312 -6.59 -3.55 38.85
C GLY A 312 -5.68 -3.53 37.63
N ALA A 313 -4.45 -4.04 37.73
CA ALA A 313 -3.47 -4.04 36.64
C ALA A 313 -3.94 -4.91 35.46
N PHE A 314 -4.34 -6.14 35.75
CA PHE A 314 -4.82 -7.10 34.76
C PHE A 314 -6.16 -6.69 34.14
N ARG A 315 -7.08 -6.12 34.93
CA ARG A 315 -8.29 -5.49 34.40
C ARG A 315 -7.94 -4.38 33.42
N ASP A 316 -7.07 -3.47 33.83
CA ASP A 316 -6.80 -2.27 33.08
C ASP A 316 -6.12 -2.64 31.74
N PHE A 317 -5.17 -3.59 31.72
CA PHE A 317 -4.63 -4.12 30.48
C PHE A 317 -5.70 -4.76 29.57
N ARG A 318 -6.55 -5.62 30.14
CA ARG A 318 -7.65 -6.24 29.37
C ARG A 318 -8.57 -5.18 28.76
N LEU A 319 -8.90 -4.13 29.52
CA LEU A 319 -9.73 -3.03 29.04
C LEU A 319 -9.06 -2.30 27.87
N ILE A 320 -7.74 -2.08 27.92
CA ILE A 320 -6.98 -1.48 26.82
C ILE A 320 -7.08 -2.34 25.57
N PHE A 321 -6.95 -3.67 25.72
CA PHE A 321 -7.13 -4.59 24.59
C PHE A 321 -8.57 -4.55 24.03
N GLU A 322 -9.59 -4.50 24.89
CA GLU A 322 -10.98 -4.34 24.47
C GLU A 322 -11.21 -2.99 23.75
N VAL A 323 -10.59 -1.90 24.22
CA VAL A 323 -10.63 -0.57 23.56
C VAL A 323 -9.94 -0.63 22.20
N PHE A 324 -8.79 -1.29 22.08
CA PHE A 324 -8.10 -1.49 20.81
C PHE A 324 -8.99 -2.17 19.77
N VAL A 325 -9.50 -3.36 20.07
CA VAL A 325 -10.34 -4.14 19.14
C VAL A 325 -11.64 -3.40 18.85
N GLY A 326 -12.29 -2.83 19.87
CA GLY A 326 -13.53 -2.07 19.73
C GLY A 326 -13.36 -0.85 18.82
N SER A 327 -12.32 -0.06 19.02
CA SER A 327 -12.02 1.13 18.23
C SER A 327 -11.70 0.79 16.78
N LEU A 328 -10.94 -0.28 16.55
CA LEU A 328 -10.62 -0.74 15.19
C LEU A 328 -11.88 -1.15 14.41
N ARG A 329 -12.84 -1.80 15.09
CA ARG A 329 -14.15 -2.14 14.50
C ARG A 329 -15.01 -0.91 14.21
N GLN A 330 -14.99 0.10 15.08
CA GLN A 330 -15.70 1.36 14.83
C GLN A 330 -15.09 2.12 13.63
N ALA A 331 -13.76 2.20 13.57
CA ALA A 331 -13.05 2.79 12.43
C ALA A 331 -13.44 2.10 11.12
N ARG A 332 -13.42 0.77 11.11
CA ARG A 332 -13.88 -0.04 9.96
C ARG A 332 -15.29 0.34 9.52
N ALA A 333 -16.26 0.32 10.44
CA ALA A 333 -17.66 0.57 10.12
C ALA A 333 -17.85 1.96 9.47
N HIS A 334 -17.15 2.98 9.96
CA HIS A 334 -17.23 4.31 9.38
C HIS A 334 -16.51 4.43 8.04
N TYR A 335 -15.35 3.81 7.86
CA TYR A 335 -14.71 3.78 6.54
C TYR A 335 -15.56 3.02 5.50
N GLN A 336 -16.24 1.93 5.89
CA GLN A 336 -17.17 1.23 5.01
C GLN A 336 -18.36 2.12 4.63
N PHE A 337 -18.88 2.90 5.57
CA PHE A 337 -19.96 3.86 5.32
C PHE A 337 -19.58 4.89 4.26
N LEU A 338 -18.33 5.35 4.23
CA LEU A 338 -17.84 6.31 3.21
C LEU A 338 -17.86 5.75 1.79
N LEU A 339 -17.85 4.42 1.63
CA LEU A 339 -17.94 3.74 0.33
C LEU A 339 -19.39 3.39 -0.06
N GLY A 340 -20.37 3.69 0.79
CA GLY A 340 -21.77 3.38 0.55
C GLY A 340 -22.47 4.36 -0.39
N GLY A 341 -23.11 3.82 -1.44
CA GLY A 341 -24.06 4.55 -2.29
C GLY A 341 -23.53 5.88 -2.85
N ASN A 342 -24.35 6.93 -2.76
CA ASN A 342 -24.05 8.25 -3.31
C ASN A 342 -22.93 9.01 -2.57
N LEU A 343 -22.53 8.58 -1.36
CA LEU A 343 -21.44 9.22 -0.61
C LEU A 343 -20.09 9.00 -1.28
N ALA A 344 -19.85 7.81 -1.84
CA ALA A 344 -18.62 7.50 -2.55
C ALA A 344 -18.38 8.48 -3.71
N GLN A 345 -19.44 8.85 -4.43
CA GLN A 345 -19.37 9.72 -5.62
C GLN A 345 -18.93 11.16 -5.30
N LEU A 346 -19.02 11.62 -4.05
CA LEU A 346 -18.79 13.03 -3.67
C LEU A 346 -17.32 13.49 -3.71
N LYS A 347 -16.36 12.56 -3.59
CA LYS A 347 -14.93 12.89 -3.41
C LYS A 347 -14.03 12.32 -4.52
N GLY A 348 -14.61 11.68 -5.53
CA GLY A 348 -13.91 11.11 -6.68
C GLY A 348 -13.18 9.78 -6.40
N GLY A 349 -12.72 9.13 -7.46
CA GLY A 349 -12.14 7.77 -7.40
C GLY A 349 -10.86 7.66 -6.54
N ARG A 350 -9.95 8.65 -6.62
CA ARG A 350 -8.69 8.60 -5.86
C ARG A 350 -8.90 8.54 -4.34
N ILE A 351 -9.86 9.32 -3.81
CA ILE A 351 -10.18 9.30 -2.39
C ILE A 351 -10.86 7.98 -2.00
N GLN A 352 -11.72 7.43 -2.87
CA GLN A 352 -12.30 6.10 -2.64
C GLN A 352 -11.22 5.02 -2.54
N TYR A 353 -10.19 5.05 -3.40
CA TYR A 353 -9.08 4.10 -3.33
C TYR A 353 -8.30 4.22 -2.02
N LEU A 354 -8.01 5.43 -1.55
CA LEU A 354 -7.37 5.63 -0.24
C LEU A 354 -8.20 5.05 0.92
N VAL A 355 -9.53 5.19 0.87
CA VAL A 355 -10.44 4.60 1.86
C VAL A 355 -10.44 3.07 1.75
N LEU A 356 -10.44 2.52 0.53
CA LEU A 356 -10.36 1.07 0.29
C LEU A 356 -9.05 0.47 0.82
N LEU A 357 -7.90 1.10 0.54
CA LEU A 357 -6.60 0.67 1.06
C LEU A 357 -6.59 0.69 2.59
N ARG A 358 -7.13 1.76 3.21
CA ARG A 358 -7.24 1.83 4.67
C ARG A 358 -8.14 0.74 5.25
N LEU A 359 -9.23 0.39 4.57
CA LEU A 359 -10.10 -0.70 4.97
C LEU A 359 -9.39 -2.05 4.87
N ILE A 360 -8.65 -2.29 3.79
CA ILE A 360 -7.84 -3.50 3.62
C ILE A 360 -6.88 -3.65 4.80
N ASP A 361 -6.15 -2.60 5.18
CA ASP A 361 -5.24 -2.63 6.33
C ASP A 361 -5.97 -2.95 7.65
N ILE A 362 -7.10 -2.28 7.91
CA ILE A 362 -7.89 -2.53 9.11
C ILE A 362 -8.42 -3.97 9.15
N TYR A 363 -8.87 -4.49 8.01
CA TYR A 363 -9.35 -5.86 7.89
C TYR A 363 -8.24 -6.88 8.08
N ARG A 364 -7.04 -6.65 7.54
CA ARG A 364 -5.86 -7.52 7.78
C ARG A 364 -5.57 -7.63 9.27
N ILE A 365 -5.53 -6.50 9.97
CA ILE A 365 -5.29 -6.48 11.43
C ILE A 365 -6.42 -7.24 12.16
N LEU A 366 -7.68 -6.98 11.84
CA LEU A 366 -8.80 -7.69 12.47
C LEU A 366 -8.79 -9.20 12.17
N ALA A 367 -8.35 -9.59 10.98
CA ALA A 367 -8.31 -10.98 10.54
C ALA A 367 -7.32 -11.83 11.34
N ILE A 368 -6.22 -11.24 11.80
CA ILE A 368 -5.17 -11.94 12.54
C ILE A 368 -5.36 -11.92 14.06
N ILE A 369 -6.41 -11.28 14.59
CA ILE A 369 -6.68 -11.23 16.04
C ILE A 369 -7.37 -12.53 16.48
N PRO A 370 -6.73 -13.41 17.27
CA PRO A 370 -7.31 -14.72 17.59
C PRO A 370 -8.57 -14.62 18.46
N THR A 371 -8.68 -13.56 19.28
CA THR A 371 -9.86 -13.30 20.12
C THR A 371 -11.06 -12.78 19.31
N TYR A 372 -10.90 -12.58 18.00
CA TYR A 372 -11.95 -12.14 17.08
C TYR A 372 -12.02 -13.06 15.86
N PRO A 373 -12.52 -14.31 16.02
CA PRO A 373 -12.46 -15.34 14.97
C PRO A 373 -13.25 -14.99 13.70
N GLU A 374 -14.28 -14.14 13.80
CA GLU A 374 -15.04 -13.68 12.63
C GLU A 374 -14.23 -12.74 11.73
N GLY A 375 -13.11 -12.18 12.20
CA GLY A 375 -12.32 -11.17 11.47
C GLY A 375 -11.86 -11.65 10.09
N LEU A 376 -11.31 -12.87 10.02
CA LEU A 376 -10.84 -13.43 8.74
C LEU A 376 -12.00 -13.70 7.78
N LYS A 377 -13.13 -14.17 8.30
CA LYS A 377 -14.34 -14.43 7.51
C LYS A 377 -14.96 -13.14 6.98
N GLU A 378 -15.07 -12.10 7.81
CA GLU A 378 -15.52 -10.77 7.39
C GLU A 378 -14.59 -10.18 6.33
N TYR A 379 -13.28 -10.42 6.45
CA TYR A 379 -12.32 -9.96 5.46
C TYR A 379 -12.50 -10.68 4.11
N LYS A 380 -12.63 -12.02 4.11
CA LYS A 380 -12.93 -12.78 2.88
C LYS A 380 -14.21 -12.31 2.19
N ILE A 381 -15.26 -11.98 2.96
CA ILE A 381 -16.51 -11.42 2.42
C ILE A 381 -16.24 -10.06 1.77
N PHE A 382 -15.52 -9.18 2.46
CA PHE A 382 -15.14 -7.87 1.91
C PHE A 382 -14.34 -7.98 0.62
N LEU A 383 -13.32 -8.86 0.56
CA LEU A 383 -12.53 -9.10 -0.64
C LEU A 383 -13.37 -9.63 -1.80
N LYS A 384 -14.35 -10.50 -1.53
CA LYS A 384 -15.26 -11.01 -2.56
C LYS A 384 -16.11 -9.89 -3.19
N GLU A 385 -16.63 -8.98 -2.36
CA GLU A 385 -17.38 -7.83 -2.86
C GLU A 385 -16.47 -6.84 -3.60
N LEU A 386 -15.26 -6.63 -3.11
CA LEU A 386 -14.28 -5.77 -3.77
C LEU A 386 -13.82 -6.33 -5.12
N ASN A 387 -13.68 -7.66 -5.24
CA ASN A 387 -13.36 -8.34 -6.49
C ASN A 387 -14.45 -8.06 -7.54
N LYS A 388 -15.73 -8.23 -7.17
CA LYS A 388 -16.86 -7.88 -8.05
C LYS A 388 -16.84 -6.41 -8.44
N PHE A 389 -16.58 -5.51 -7.48
CA PHE A 389 -16.53 -4.07 -7.73
C PHE A 389 -15.40 -3.68 -8.70
N SER A 390 -14.22 -4.30 -8.55
CA SER A 390 -13.03 -3.99 -9.35
C SER A 390 -13.08 -4.58 -10.77
N ASN A 391 -13.91 -5.60 -10.99
CA ASN A 391 -13.95 -6.33 -12.26
C ASN A 391 -14.33 -5.41 -13.43
N GLY A 392 -13.45 -5.34 -14.43
CA GLY A 392 -13.62 -4.48 -15.61
C GLY A 392 -13.53 -2.98 -15.33
N ARG A 393 -13.36 -2.55 -14.07
CA ARG A 393 -13.28 -1.13 -13.69
C ARG A 393 -11.88 -0.67 -13.36
N ASN A 394 -11.16 -1.50 -12.61
CA ASN A 394 -9.79 -1.21 -12.21
C ASN A 394 -8.98 -2.52 -12.22
N PRO A 395 -8.14 -2.74 -13.25
CA PRO A 395 -7.37 -3.97 -13.37
C PRO A 395 -6.31 -4.10 -12.25
N TYR A 396 -5.74 -2.99 -11.78
CA TYR A 396 -4.76 -2.97 -10.70
C TYR A 396 -5.37 -3.43 -9.38
N LEU A 397 -6.52 -2.84 -9.02
CA LEU A 397 -7.27 -3.24 -7.83
C LEU A 397 -7.74 -4.69 -7.93
N LYS A 398 -8.19 -5.14 -9.11
CA LYS A 398 -8.61 -6.53 -9.31
C LYS A 398 -7.48 -7.50 -9.02
N ARG A 399 -6.29 -7.27 -9.56
CA ARG A 399 -5.11 -8.12 -9.33
C ARG A 399 -4.71 -8.14 -7.86
N TYR A 400 -4.67 -6.96 -7.23
CA TYR A 400 -4.39 -6.85 -5.81
C TYR A 400 -5.39 -7.64 -4.95
N VAL A 401 -6.70 -7.53 -5.24
CA VAL A 401 -7.74 -8.24 -4.50
C VAL A 401 -7.66 -9.75 -4.70
N LEU A 402 -7.38 -10.22 -5.93
CA LEU A 402 -7.19 -11.65 -6.19
C LEU A 402 -6.01 -12.21 -5.40
N GLN A 403 -4.91 -11.45 -5.31
CA GLN A 403 -3.77 -11.82 -4.48
C GLN A 403 -4.13 -11.82 -2.98
N GLU A 404 -4.89 -10.84 -2.49
CA GLU A 404 -5.35 -10.85 -1.10
C GLU A 404 -6.28 -12.03 -0.78
N ILE A 405 -7.11 -12.45 -1.73
CA ILE A 405 -7.94 -13.64 -1.58
C ILE A 405 -7.06 -14.88 -1.42
N ASP A 406 -5.98 -14.99 -2.20
CA ASP A 406 -5.00 -16.07 -2.06
C ASP A 406 -4.29 -16.02 -0.70
N PHE A 407 -3.83 -14.85 -0.27
CA PHE A 407 -3.12 -14.69 1.01
C PHE A 407 -4.02 -14.94 2.22
N SER A 408 -5.31 -14.66 2.11
CA SER A 408 -6.26 -14.79 3.22
C SER A 408 -6.71 -16.24 3.50
N GLN A 409 -6.06 -17.29 2.99
CA GLN A 409 -6.46 -18.68 3.30
C GLN A 409 -6.52 -18.96 4.81
N SER A 410 -5.47 -18.58 5.55
CA SER A 410 -5.37 -18.67 7.01
C SER A 410 -4.76 -17.41 7.61
N GLN A 411 -4.81 -17.26 8.95
CA GLN A 411 -4.18 -16.14 9.65
C GLN A 411 -2.66 -16.15 9.48
N GLU A 412 -2.04 -17.32 9.57
CA GLU A 412 -0.60 -17.54 9.41
C GLU A 412 -0.13 -17.22 7.98
N THR A 413 -0.89 -17.67 6.97
CA THR A 413 -0.55 -17.37 5.57
C THR A 413 -0.64 -15.86 5.34
N LEU A 414 -1.69 -15.21 5.83
CA LEU A 414 -1.86 -13.77 5.67
C LEU A 414 -0.75 -12.98 6.38
N SER A 415 -0.41 -13.35 7.62
CA SER A 415 0.62 -12.64 8.40
C SER A 415 2.01 -12.79 7.78
N SER A 416 2.37 -13.99 7.29
CA SER A 416 3.68 -14.28 6.68
C SER A 416 3.99 -13.46 5.42
N LYS A 417 2.95 -12.99 4.70
CA LYS A 417 3.13 -12.19 3.47
C LYS A 417 3.46 -10.73 3.76
N TYR A 418 3.11 -10.25 4.95
CA TYR A 418 3.27 -8.86 5.35
C TYR A 418 4.17 -8.76 6.58
N PRO A 419 5.45 -8.35 6.45
CA PRO A 419 6.38 -8.35 7.57
C PRO A 419 5.88 -7.58 8.81
N ASN A 420 5.23 -6.42 8.59
CA ASN A 420 4.65 -5.66 9.69
C ASN A 420 3.44 -6.36 10.33
N LEU A 421 2.64 -7.09 9.55
CA LEU A 421 1.51 -7.86 10.04
C LEU A 421 1.96 -9.11 10.81
N GLU A 422 3.03 -9.75 10.35
CA GLU A 422 3.72 -10.83 11.06
C GLU A 422 4.13 -10.37 12.47
N GLY A 423 4.76 -9.19 12.58
CA GLY A 423 5.11 -8.64 13.90
C GLY A 423 3.91 -8.33 14.80
N LEU A 424 2.74 -8.00 14.23
CA LEU A 424 1.49 -7.88 14.99
C LEU A 424 0.95 -9.26 15.42
N TYR A 425 1.05 -10.24 14.52
CA TYR A 425 0.60 -11.61 14.75
C TYR A 425 1.38 -12.27 15.89
N ASP A 426 2.71 -12.11 15.92
CA ASP A 426 3.60 -12.59 16.99
C ASP A 426 3.14 -12.12 18.40
N ILE A 427 2.58 -10.90 18.48
CA ILE A 427 2.02 -10.34 19.72
C ILE A 427 0.64 -10.93 19.99
N PHE A 428 -0.24 -10.96 18.98
CA PHE A 428 -1.62 -11.39 19.15
C PHE A 428 -1.77 -12.89 19.44
N GLU A 429 -0.85 -13.73 18.99
CA GLU A 429 -0.83 -15.17 19.28
C GLU A 429 -0.76 -15.43 20.80
N LYS A 430 -0.06 -14.58 21.55
CA LYS A 430 0.10 -14.69 23.01
C LYS A 430 -1.09 -14.14 23.80
N ILE A 431 -1.92 -13.30 23.17
CA ILE A 431 -3.01 -12.59 23.86
C ILE A 431 -4.08 -13.54 24.41
N PRO A 432 -4.56 -14.59 23.70
CA PRO A 432 -5.51 -15.56 24.26
C PRO A 432 -5.06 -16.14 25.59
N ASP A 433 -3.81 -16.58 25.69
CA ASP A 433 -3.24 -17.15 26.91
C ASP A 433 -3.15 -16.11 28.02
N ILE A 434 -2.70 -14.89 27.69
CA ILE A 434 -2.68 -13.76 28.63
C ILE A 434 -4.09 -13.46 29.16
N LEU A 435 -5.09 -13.37 28.29
CA LEU A 435 -6.47 -13.09 28.70
C LEU A 435 -7.08 -14.25 29.48
N GLY A 436 -6.72 -15.49 29.15
CA GLY A 436 -7.07 -16.69 29.90
C GLY A 436 -6.52 -16.65 31.33
N PHE A 437 -5.23 -16.32 31.47
CA PHE A 437 -4.56 -16.09 32.73
C PHE A 437 -5.24 -14.99 33.56
N ILE A 438 -5.52 -13.83 32.94
CA ILE A 438 -6.21 -12.71 33.59
C ILE A 438 -7.59 -13.16 34.08
N LYS A 439 -8.37 -13.84 33.25
CA LYS A 439 -9.72 -14.31 33.59
C LYS A 439 -9.72 -15.27 34.78
N SER A 440 -8.74 -16.17 34.86
CA SER A 440 -8.61 -17.14 35.96
C SER A 440 -8.20 -16.49 37.28
N ASN A 441 -7.49 -15.35 37.22
CA ASN A 441 -6.91 -14.68 38.39
C ASN A 441 -7.64 -13.39 38.81
N THR A 442 -8.75 -13.05 38.17
CA THR A 442 -9.51 -11.83 38.48
C THR A 442 -11.02 -12.09 38.59
N THR A 443 -11.67 -11.51 39.60
CA THR A 443 -13.12 -11.56 39.78
C THR A 443 -13.80 -10.36 39.12
N PHE A 444 -14.26 -10.51 37.88
CA PHE A 444 -14.94 -9.44 37.16
C PHE A 444 -16.45 -9.40 37.43
N LYS A 445 -16.93 -8.35 38.12
CA LYS A 445 -18.34 -7.95 38.00
C LYS A 445 -18.50 -7.10 36.72
N ARG A 446 -19.25 -7.60 35.73
CA ARG A 446 -19.56 -6.97 34.41
C ARG A 446 -20.09 -5.52 34.45
N LYS A 447 -20.31 -4.92 35.62
CA LYS A 447 -21.04 -3.66 35.81
C LYS A 447 -20.27 -2.40 35.39
N TYR A 448 -18.94 -2.45 35.25
CA TYR A 448 -18.08 -1.26 35.10
C TYR A 448 -17.84 -0.78 33.66
N ILE A 449 -18.12 -1.58 32.63
CA ILE A 449 -17.88 -1.16 31.23
C ILE A 449 -18.95 -0.17 30.77
N LYS A 450 -20.21 -0.30 31.24
CA LYS A 450 -21.31 0.61 30.88
C LYS A 450 -21.23 2.00 31.50
N THR A 451 -20.39 2.21 32.52
CA THR A 451 -20.39 3.45 33.31
C THR A 451 -19.22 4.38 33.02
N ARG A 452 -18.26 3.98 32.19
CA ARG A 452 -17.02 4.74 31.98
C ARG A 452 -16.69 5.13 30.54
N PHE A 453 -17.36 4.55 29.54
CA PHE A 453 -17.13 4.83 28.11
C PHE A 453 -18.44 4.92 27.36
#